data_AF-A0A2M7EKB7-F1
#
_entry.id   AF-A0A2M7EKB7-F1
#
_cell.length_a   1.000
_cell.length_b   1.000
_cell.length_c   1.000
_cell.angle_alpha   90.00
_cell.angle_beta   90.00
_cell.angle_gamma   90.00
#
_symmetry.space_group_name_H-M   'P 1'
#
loop_
_entity.id
_entity.type
_entity.pdbx_description
1 polymer ?
#
loop_
_entity_poly.entity_id
_entity_poly.type
_entity_poly.pdbx_seq_one_letter_code
_entity_poly.pdbx_strand_id
1 'polypeptide(L)'
;MTMTMKKSEQKIGLVEELGKCFQALNVNQLYEESDHKTSKDWLAEVAAILKNLDEGDFQAFMNLRQHLYPSIPLATRKHAAEQIDGFVRQKVAEYKRYDFSYLDREIKNNPEDISNYIHDKELRDRCLDLLEAESKYDRVINQATQVLEDRVRTKAKLTDRLEGVRLINAALNPDPSKTVLKVSNDPDEQQGFCDICRGIMLAFRNPTHHHLTDKITREEAFKVCAFIDTL
;
A
#
# COMPACT_ATOMS: atom_id res chain seq x y z
N MET A 1 27.81 17.85 20.35
CA MET A 1 27.37 17.34 19.04
C MET A 1 26.30 16.31 19.32
N THR A 2 25.03 16.72 19.33
CA THR A 2 23.90 15.84 19.62
C THR A 2 23.69 14.95 18.40
N MET A 3 23.96 13.65 18.52
CA MET A 3 23.65 12.70 17.44
C MET A 3 22.13 12.66 17.27
N THR A 4 21.64 13.11 16.13
CA THR A 4 20.23 12.99 15.76
C THR A 4 19.90 11.51 15.60
N MET A 5 18.97 10.99 16.40
CA MET A 5 18.54 9.58 16.36
C MET A 5 17.98 9.24 14.98
N LYS A 6 18.28 8.05 14.46
CA LYS A 6 17.85 7.66 13.10
C LYS A 6 16.33 7.41 13.06
N LYS A 7 15.72 7.45 11.86
CA LYS A 7 14.26 7.32 11.70
C LYS A 7 13.76 5.90 12.00
N SER A 8 14.54 4.87 11.66
CA SER A 8 14.22 3.49 12.00
C SER A 8 14.32 3.27 13.51
N GLU A 9 15.33 3.85 14.17
CA GLU A 9 15.48 3.81 15.63
C GLU A 9 14.29 4.48 16.33
N GLN A 10 13.79 5.60 15.79
CA GLN A 10 12.56 6.25 16.27
C GLN A 10 11.35 5.31 16.16
N LYS A 11 11.15 4.65 15.01
CA LYS A 11 10.04 3.71 14.83
C LYS A 11 10.17 2.48 15.72
N ILE A 12 11.36 1.90 15.85
CA ILE A 12 11.61 0.76 16.74
C ILE A 12 11.29 1.15 18.18
N GLY A 13 11.70 2.34 18.63
CA GLY A 13 11.34 2.87 19.95
C GLY A 13 9.83 2.97 20.16
N LEU A 14 9.08 3.46 19.16
CA LEU A 14 7.61 3.50 19.20
C LEU A 14 6.98 2.10 19.28
N VAL A 15 7.55 1.09 18.61
CA VAL A 15 7.08 -0.30 18.70
C VAL A 15 7.31 -0.87 20.10
N GLU A 16 8.44 -0.53 20.73
CA GLU A 16 8.72 -0.92 22.12
C GLU A 16 7.74 -0.25 23.09
N GLU A 17 7.46 1.05 22.91
CA GLU A 17 6.45 1.79 23.69
C GLU A 17 5.05 1.21 23.53
N LEU A 18 4.65 0.86 22.30
CA LEU A 18 3.37 0.17 22.06
C LEU A 18 3.32 -1.18 22.79
N GLY A 19 4.45 -1.90 22.80
CA GLY A 19 4.60 -3.14 23.54
C GLY A 19 4.44 -2.96 25.06
N LYS A 20 4.95 -1.86 25.62
CA LYS A 20 4.77 -1.51 27.04
C LYS A 20 3.31 -1.16 27.34
N CYS A 21 2.67 -0.38 26.47
CA CYS A 21 1.23 -0.07 26.59
C CYS A 21 0.40 -1.36 26.59
N PHE A 22 0.70 -2.29 25.68
CA PHE A 22 0.03 -3.58 25.63
C PHE A 22 0.22 -4.39 26.91
N GLN A 23 1.42 -4.42 27.49
CA GLN A 23 1.68 -5.12 28.75
C GLN A 23 0.97 -4.48 29.95
N ALA A 24 0.77 -3.16 29.92
CA ALA A 24 0.08 -2.41 30.96
C ALA A 24 -1.45 -2.40 30.80
N LEU A 25 -1.98 -2.94 29.70
CA LEU A 25 -3.41 -2.92 29.42
C LEU A 25 -4.19 -3.75 30.46
N ASN A 26 -5.13 -3.09 31.13
CA ASN A 26 -6.17 -3.74 31.92
C ASN A 26 -7.51 -3.61 31.18
N VAL A 27 -7.91 -4.70 30.51
CA VAL A 27 -9.14 -4.74 29.69
C VAL A 27 -10.38 -4.43 30.53
N ASN A 28 -10.47 -4.94 31.76
CA ASN A 28 -11.61 -4.67 32.64
C ASN A 28 -11.72 -3.20 33.00
N GLN A 29 -10.60 -2.60 33.42
CA GLN A 29 -10.56 -1.17 33.71
C GLN A 29 -10.94 -0.32 32.49
N LEU A 30 -10.55 -0.73 31.29
CA LEU A 30 -10.82 0.00 30.06
C LEU A 30 -12.32 0.14 29.75
N TYR A 31 -13.15 -0.87 30.07
CA TYR A 31 -14.60 -0.79 29.84
C TYR A 31 -15.43 -0.46 31.08
N GLU A 32 -14.95 -0.76 32.30
CA GLU A 32 -15.66 -0.41 33.54
C GLU A 32 -15.45 1.06 33.89
N GLU A 33 -14.22 1.54 33.70
CA GLU A 33 -13.75 2.86 34.10
C GLU A 33 -13.14 3.62 32.90
N SER A 34 -13.82 3.59 31.76
CA SER A 34 -13.33 4.22 30.52
C SER A 34 -13.06 5.72 30.64
N ASP A 35 -13.70 6.38 31.60
CA ASP A 35 -13.55 7.81 31.88
C ASP A 35 -12.48 8.14 32.93
N HIS A 36 -11.93 7.13 33.59
CA HIS A 36 -10.87 7.29 34.56
C HIS A 36 -9.59 7.78 33.88
N LYS A 37 -8.80 8.56 34.61
CA LYS A 37 -7.58 9.19 34.08
C LYS A 37 -6.64 8.17 33.45
N THR A 38 -6.40 7.05 34.14
CA THR A 38 -5.52 5.97 33.65
C THR A 38 -5.98 5.40 32.29
N SER A 39 -7.28 5.16 32.11
CA SER A 39 -7.84 4.66 30.86
C SER A 39 -7.71 5.67 29.72
N LYS A 40 -7.95 6.96 30.02
CA LYS A 40 -7.81 8.06 29.06
C LYS A 40 -6.37 8.28 28.63
N ASP A 41 -5.45 8.27 29.59
CA ASP A 41 -4.02 8.44 29.34
C ASP A 41 -3.49 7.28 28.49
N TRP A 42 -3.84 6.04 28.83
CA TRP A 42 -3.48 4.85 28.04
C TRP A 42 -4.01 4.92 26.60
N LEU A 43 -5.29 5.27 26.41
CA LEU A 43 -5.90 5.42 25.08
C LEU A 43 -5.23 6.52 24.26
N ALA A 44 -4.82 7.62 24.90
CA ALA A 44 -4.14 8.73 24.25
C ALA A 44 -2.71 8.35 23.84
N GLU A 45 -1.99 7.62 24.70
CA GLU A 45 -0.64 7.15 24.44
C GLU A 45 -0.61 6.17 23.26
N VAL A 46 -1.49 5.16 23.26
CA VAL A 46 -1.62 4.21 22.13
C VAL A 46 -1.97 4.95 20.84
N ALA A 47 -2.92 5.89 20.88
CA ALA A 47 -3.28 6.68 19.71
C ALA A 47 -2.11 7.51 19.17
N ALA A 48 -1.32 8.14 20.05
CA ALA A 48 -0.15 8.92 19.66
C ALA A 48 0.93 8.04 19.03
N ILE A 49 1.18 6.86 19.59
CA ILE A 49 2.15 5.91 19.05
C ILE A 49 1.70 5.43 17.67
N LEU A 50 0.45 4.97 17.54
CA LEU A 50 -0.08 4.47 16.27
C LEU A 50 -0.06 5.52 15.18
N LYS A 51 -0.43 6.77 15.49
CA LYS A 51 -0.36 7.88 14.52
C LYS A 51 1.06 8.08 13.97
N ASN A 52 2.07 7.84 14.81
CA ASN A 52 3.47 7.93 14.41
C ASN A 52 4.02 6.63 13.82
N LEU A 53 3.28 5.51 13.85
CA LEU A 53 3.65 4.25 13.21
C LEU A 53 2.98 4.12 11.83
N ASP A 54 1.65 4.21 11.78
CA ASP A 54 0.82 4.09 10.58
C ASP A 54 -0.52 4.83 10.76
N GLU A 55 -0.89 5.69 9.81
CA GLU A 55 -2.12 6.49 9.88
C GLU A 55 -3.38 5.63 9.76
N GLY A 56 -3.36 4.55 8.98
CA GLY A 56 -4.50 3.64 8.83
C GLY A 56 -4.82 2.91 10.13
N ASP A 57 -3.79 2.43 10.81
CA ASP A 57 -3.93 1.76 12.11
C ASP A 57 -4.36 2.72 13.22
N PHE A 58 -3.92 3.98 13.17
CA PHE A 58 -4.45 5.04 14.03
C PHE A 58 -5.96 5.24 13.83
N GLN A 59 -6.42 5.36 12.58
CA GLN A 59 -7.86 5.53 12.29
C GLN A 59 -8.67 4.31 12.73
N ALA A 60 -8.17 3.09 12.49
CA ALA A 60 -8.80 1.86 12.95
C ALA A 60 -8.95 1.83 14.48
N PHE A 61 -7.89 2.21 15.21
CA PHE A 61 -7.93 2.31 16.67
C PHE A 61 -8.93 3.35 17.16
N MET A 62 -8.96 4.53 16.54
CA MET A 62 -9.91 5.60 16.91
C MET A 62 -11.36 5.17 16.71
N ASN A 63 -11.64 4.39 15.65
CA ASN A 63 -12.96 3.81 15.41
C ASN A 63 -13.37 2.80 16.49
N LEU A 64 -12.45 2.02 17.04
CA LEU A 64 -12.77 1.13 18.17
C LEU A 64 -12.99 1.92 19.46
N ARG A 65 -12.14 2.92 19.70
CA ARG A 65 -12.17 3.78 20.89
C ARG A 65 -13.51 4.49 21.09
N GLN A 66 -14.17 4.92 20.01
CA GLN A 66 -15.46 5.62 20.11
C GLN A 66 -16.55 4.79 20.82
N HIS A 67 -16.40 3.47 20.87
CA HIS A 67 -17.35 2.58 21.54
C HIS A 67 -17.08 2.40 23.04
N LEU A 68 -16.09 3.11 23.60
CA LEU A 68 -15.78 3.10 25.04
C LEU A 68 -16.41 4.27 25.82
N TYR A 69 -17.12 5.21 25.19
CA TYR A 69 -17.72 6.34 25.91
C TYR A 69 -18.69 5.86 27.01
N PRO A 70 -18.73 6.51 28.19
CA PRO A 70 -19.57 6.07 29.30
C PRO A 70 -21.07 6.00 28.99
N SER A 71 -21.53 6.77 28.00
CA SER A 71 -22.90 6.74 27.50
C SER A 71 -23.25 5.44 26.76
N ILE A 72 -22.26 4.65 26.38
CA ILE A 72 -22.43 3.38 25.66
C ILE A 72 -22.70 2.24 26.67
N PRO A 73 -23.63 1.32 26.36
CA PRO A 73 -23.92 0.17 27.22
C PRO A 73 -22.67 -0.62 27.61
N LEU A 74 -22.61 -1.08 28.86
CA LEU A 74 -21.45 -1.78 29.42
C LEU A 74 -21.04 -3.01 28.57
N ALA A 75 -22.00 -3.78 28.07
CA ALA A 75 -21.72 -4.94 27.21
C ALA A 75 -21.02 -4.54 25.90
N THR A 76 -21.44 -3.44 25.28
CA THR A 76 -20.81 -2.90 24.06
C THR A 76 -19.41 -2.36 24.36
N ARG A 77 -19.24 -1.65 25.50
CA ARG A 77 -17.91 -1.19 25.93
C ARG A 77 -16.96 -2.35 26.18
N LYS A 78 -17.44 -3.42 26.82
CA LYS A 78 -16.66 -4.63 27.07
C LYS A 78 -16.19 -5.26 25.77
N HIS A 79 -17.09 -5.43 24.81
CA HIS A 79 -16.73 -5.96 23.50
C HIS A 79 -15.70 -5.08 22.77
N ALA A 80 -15.87 -3.75 22.81
CA ALA A 80 -14.92 -2.82 22.24
C ALA A 80 -13.53 -2.90 22.91
N ALA A 81 -13.47 -3.05 24.23
CA ALA A 81 -12.22 -3.22 24.97
C ALA A 81 -11.49 -4.53 24.59
N GLU A 82 -12.23 -5.63 24.41
CA GLU A 82 -11.69 -6.90 23.90
C GLU A 82 -11.16 -6.77 22.46
N GLN A 83 -11.88 -6.04 21.60
CA GLN A 83 -11.41 -5.75 20.23
C GLN A 83 -10.13 -4.90 20.25
N ILE A 84 -10.03 -3.93 21.16
CA ILE A 84 -8.83 -3.11 21.33
C ILE A 84 -7.65 -3.96 21.82
N ASP A 85 -7.84 -4.88 22.78
CA ASP A 85 -6.78 -5.82 23.20
C ASP A 85 -6.27 -6.64 22.00
N GLY A 86 -7.19 -7.24 21.24
CA GLY A 86 -6.86 -8.03 20.06
C GLY A 86 -6.12 -7.22 19.00
N PHE A 87 -6.60 -6.00 18.72
CA PHE A 87 -5.99 -5.08 17.77
C PHE A 87 -4.56 -4.70 18.18
N VAL A 88 -4.37 -4.21 19.41
CA VAL A 88 -3.05 -3.77 19.88
C VAL A 88 -2.07 -4.95 19.94
N ARG A 89 -2.53 -6.13 20.41
CA ARG A 89 -1.72 -7.37 20.40
C ARG A 89 -1.25 -7.72 19.01
N GLN A 90 -2.15 -7.71 18.02
CA GLN A 90 -1.82 -8.02 16.63
C GLN A 90 -0.79 -7.02 16.09
N LYS A 91 -1.00 -5.73 16.32
CA LYS A 91 -0.11 -4.67 15.81
C LYS A 91 1.26 -4.67 16.44
N VAL A 92 1.38 -4.95 17.73
CA VAL A 92 2.68 -5.18 18.37
C VAL A 92 3.42 -6.35 17.71
N ALA A 93 2.74 -7.46 17.42
CA ALA A 93 3.37 -8.61 16.77
C ALA A 93 3.75 -8.34 15.31
N GLU A 94 2.92 -7.61 14.58
CA GLU A 94 3.16 -7.19 13.20
C GLU A 94 4.38 -6.27 13.10
N TYR A 95 4.39 -5.16 13.85
CA TYR A 95 5.48 -4.19 13.78
C TYR A 95 6.81 -4.73 14.32
N LYS A 96 6.80 -5.66 15.27
CA LYS A 96 8.05 -6.34 15.72
C LYS A 96 8.72 -7.15 14.61
N ARG A 97 7.97 -7.61 13.62
CA ARG A 97 8.50 -8.35 12.46
C ARG A 97 8.84 -7.42 11.30
N TYR A 98 8.43 -6.17 11.38
CA TYR A 98 8.60 -5.21 10.31
C TYR A 98 10.04 -4.69 10.31
N ASP A 99 10.69 -4.74 9.15
CA ASP A 99 12.01 -4.17 8.98
C ASP A 99 11.89 -2.66 8.75
N PHE A 100 12.26 -1.84 9.73
CA PHE A 100 12.26 -0.38 9.59
C PHE A 100 13.55 0.18 8.98
N SER A 101 14.55 -0.66 8.66
CA SER A 101 15.86 -0.22 8.16
C SER A 101 15.77 0.61 6.88
N TYR A 102 14.72 0.44 6.08
CA TYR A 102 14.46 1.25 4.88
C TYR A 102 14.29 2.75 5.17
N LEU A 103 13.87 3.13 6.38
CA LEU A 103 13.72 4.54 6.79
C LEU A 103 15.05 5.24 7.04
N ASP A 104 16.09 4.45 7.31
CA ASP A 104 17.45 4.89 7.57
C ASP A 104 18.36 4.76 6.36
N ARG A 105 17.86 4.14 5.29
CA ARG A 105 18.48 4.34 3.99
C ARG A 105 18.46 5.86 3.79
N GLU A 106 19.64 6.47 3.80
CA GLU A 106 19.79 7.69 3.07
C GLU A 106 19.23 7.37 1.70
N ILE A 107 18.10 7.99 1.34
CA ILE A 107 17.85 8.30 -0.04
C ILE A 107 19.05 9.17 -0.39
N LYS A 108 20.17 8.53 -0.77
CA LYS A 108 21.10 9.18 -1.65
C LYS A 108 20.17 9.62 -2.76
N ASN A 109 20.03 10.93 -2.93
CA ASN A 109 19.55 11.51 -4.17
C ASN A 109 20.56 11.09 -5.24
N ASN A 110 20.57 9.79 -5.54
CA ASN A 110 21.25 9.18 -6.63
C ASN A 110 20.12 9.09 -7.64
N PRO A 111 20.01 10.04 -8.57
CA PRO A 111 19.02 9.94 -9.64
C PRO A 111 19.10 8.62 -10.42
N GLU A 112 20.13 7.80 -10.17
CA GLU A 112 20.32 6.45 -10.69
C GLU A 112 19.60 5.34 -9.90
N ASP A 113 19.10 5.58 -8.68
CA ASP A 113 18.33 4.59 -7.92
C ASP A 113 16.89 4.54 -8.42
N ILE A 114 16.63 3.53 -9.25
CA ILE A 114 15.35 3.25 -9.89
C ILE A 114 14.19 3.09 -8.91
N SER A 115 14.44 2.71 -7.65
CA SER A 115 13.37 2.51 -6.65
C SER A 115 12.68 3.82 -6.27
N ASN A 116 13.35 4.96 -6.47
CA ASN A 116 12.79 6.29 -6.20
C ASN A 116 11.72 6.72 -7.22
N TYR A 117 11.58 6.00 -8.34
CA TYR A 117 10.71 6.39 -9.46
C TYR A 117 9.52 5.44 -9.67
N ILE A 118 9.32 4.47 -8.77
CA ILE A 118 8.16 3.60 -8.75
C ILE A 118 7.43 3.85 -7.43
N HIS A 119 6.39 4.67 -7.49
CA HIS A 119 5.67 5.12 -6.31
C HIS A 119 4.52 4.18 -5.93
N ASP A 120 3.94 3.46 -6.88
CA ASP A 120 2.91 2.48 -6.60
C ASP A 120 3.48 1.27 -5.86
N LYS A 121 2.82 0.95 -4.75
CA LYS A 121 3.22 -0.13 -3.84
C LYS A 121 3.20 -1.50 -4.53
N GLU A 122 2.16 -1.82 -5.30
CA GLU A 122 2.04 -3.15 -5.93
C GLU A 122 3.07 -3.33 -7.04
N LEU A 123 3.33 -2.29 -7.84
CA LEU A 123 4.42 -2.30 -8.83
C LEU A 123 5.77 -2.48 -8.15
N ARG A 124 6.05 -1.70 -7.11
CA ARG A 124 7.32 -1.80 -6.39
C ARG A 124 7.52 -3.19 -5.79
N ASP A 125 6.52 -3.72 -5.10
CA ASP A 125 6.60 -5.01 -4.42
C ASP A 125 6.79 -6.18 -5.40
N ARG A 126 6.27 -6.07 -6.63
CA ARG A 126 6.38 -7.11 -7.66
C ARG A 126 7.55 -6.96 -8.63
N CYS A 127 8.10 -5.76 -8.78
CA CYS A 127 9.06 -5.46 -9.84
C CYS A 127 10.45 -5.10 -9.32
N LEU A 128 10.58 -4.62 -8.07
CA LEU A 128 11.87 -4.10 -7.59
C LEU A 128 12.93 -5.19 -7.48
N ASP A 129 12.58 -6.36 -6.94
CA ASP A 129 13.49 -7.52 -6.86
C ASP A 129 13.92 -8.01 -8.26
N LEU A 130 13.00 -7.98 -9.23
CA LEU A 130 13.26 -8.32 -10.62
C LEU A 130 14.18 -7.30 -11.31
N LEU A 131 14.06 -6.02 -10.96
CA LEU A 131 14.92 -4.96 -11.47
C LEU A 131 16.30 -4.96 -10.80
N GLU A 132 16.42 -5.48 -9.58
CA GLU A 132 17.70 -5.67 -8.88
C GLU A 132 18.41 -6.97 -9.27
N ALA A 133 17.73 -7.88 -9.96
CA ALA A 133 18.32 -9.12 -10.46
C ALA A 133 19.39 -8.88 -11.55
N GLU A 134 20.25 -9.87 -11.77
CA GLU A 134 21.34 -9.81 -12.75
C GLU A 134 20.88 -9.97 -14.22
N SER A 135 19.69 -10.54 -14.45
CA SER A 135 19.17 -10.83 -15.80
C SER A 135 17.66 -11.15 -15.78
N LYS A 136 17.07 -11.46 -16.95
CA LYS A 136 15.66 -11.83 -17.15
C LYS A 136 14.68 -10.69 -16.85
N TYR A 137 15.00 -9.52 -17.40
CA TYR A 137 14.23 -8.30 -17.20
C TYR A 137 12.90 -8.28 -17.95
N ASP A 138 12.67 -9.21 -18.88
CA ASP A 138 11.34 -9.47 -19.46
C ASP A 138 10.29 -9.78 -18.37
N ARG A 139 10.70 -10.37 -17.24
CA ARG A 139 9.82 -10.64 -16.10
C ARG A 139 9.26 -9.37 -15.46
N VAL A 140 10.03 -8.27 -15.47
CA VAL A 140 9.57 -6.97 -14.95
C VAL A 140 8.38 -6.48 -15.77
N ILE A 141 8.48 -6.56 -17.11
CA ILE A 141 7.41 -6.16 -18.02
C ILE A 141 6.17 -7.03 -17.81
N ASN A 142 6.34 -8.35 -17.64
CA ASN A 142 5.24 -9.25 -17.33
C ASN A 142 4.53 -8.86 -16.02
N GLN A 143 5.28 -8.57 -14.95
CA GLN A 143 4.68 -8.18 -13.68
C GLN A 143 4.03 -6.79 -13.75
N ALA A 144 4.70 -5.79 -14.32
CA ALA A 144 4.16 -4.44 -14.41
C ALA A 144 2.87 -4.38 -15.25
N THR A 145 2.86 -5.10 -16.38
CA THR A 145 1.66 -5.17 -17.24
C THR A 145 0.54 -5.98 -16.59
N GLN A 146 0.84 -7.03 -15.82
CA GLN A 146 -0.14 -7.75 -15.02
C GLN A 146 -0.81 -6.85 -13.97
N VAL A 147 -0.05 -5.98 -13.30
CA VAL A 147 -0.61 -4.99 -12.36
C VAL A 147 -1.54 -4.02 -13.09
N LEU A 148 -1.15 -3.51 -14.26
CA LEU A 148 -2.01 -2.67 -15.08
C LEU A 148 -3.32 -3.38 -15.47
N GLU A 149 -3.23 -4.63 -15.92
CA GLU A 149 -4.41 -5.45 -16.23
C GLU A 149 -5.32 -5.60 -15.02
N ASP A 150 -4.76 -5.90 -13.84
CA ASP A 150 -5.55 -6.05 -12.62
C ASP A 150 -6.26 -4.76 -12.19
N ARG A 151 -5.59 -3.62 -12.29
CA ARG A 151 -6.19 -2.30 -12.04
C ARG A 151 -7.32 -2.00 -13.02
N VAL A 152 -7.10 -2.22 -14.31
CA VAL A 152 -8.13 -1.98 -15.34
C VAL A 152 -9.35 -2.86 -15.09
N ARG A 153 -9.13 -4.15 -14.83
CA ARG A 153 -10.20 -5.11 -14.54
C ARG A 153 -11.01 -4.70 -13.31
N THR A 154 -10.32 -4.37 -12.23
CA THR A 154 -10.93 -3.97 -10.96
C THR A 154 -11.73 -2.69 -11.10
N LYS A 155 -11.16 -1.65 -11.73
CA LYS A 155 -11.86 -0.38 -11.95
C LYS A 155 -13.06 -0.55 -12.89
N ALA A 156 -12.93 -1.36 -13.93
CA ALA A 156 -13.99 -1.59 -14.91
C ALA A 156 -15.08 -2.55 -14.39
N LYS A 157 -14.86 -3.19 -13.22
CA LYS A 157 -15.72 -4.23 -12.65
C LYS A 157 -16.03 -5.36 -13.63
N LEU A 158 -15.06 -5.69 -14.48
CA LEU A 158 -15.19 -6.78 -15.45
C LEU A 158 -14.89 -8.10 -14.74
N THR A 159 -15.88 -9.00 -14.75
CA THR A 159 -15.77 -10.33 -14.13
C THR A 159 -15.29 -11.42 -15.08
N ASP A 160 -15.24 -11.11 -16.38
CA ASP A 160 -14.79 -12.04 -17.41
C ASP A 160 -13.27 -12.25 -17.34
N ARG A 161 -12.81 -13.44 -17.73
CA ARG A 161 -11.38 -13.78 -17.88
C ARG A 161 -10.79 -13.12 -19.14
N LEU A 162 -10.91 -11.80 -19.24
CA LEU A 162 -10.30 -11.00 -20.29
C LEU A 162 -8.87 -10.62 -19.87
N GLU A 163 -7.97 -10.67 -20.86
CA GLU A 163 -6.55 -10.38 -20.70
C GLU A 163 -6.01 -9.58 -21.90
N GLY A 164 -4.88 -8.91 -21.68
CA GLY A 164 -4.15 -8.10 -22.63
C GLY A 164 -5.06 -7.07 -23.32
N VAL A 165 -4.89 -6.94 -24.63
CA VAL A 165 -5.66 -5.96 -25.43
C VAL A 165 -7.17 -6.21 -25.39
N ARG A 166 -7.62 -7.45 -25.16
CA ARG A 166 -9.07 -7.75 -25.07
C ARG A 166 -9.70 -7.14 -23.82
N LEU A 167 -8.98 -7.17 -22.70
CA LEU A 167 -9.40 -6.49 -21.47
C LEU A 167 -9.44 -4.98 -21.68
N ILE A 168 -8.39 -4.42 -22.27
CA ILE A 168 -8.32 -2.98 -22.55
C ILE A 168 -9.49 -2.53 -23.44
N ASN A 169 -9.78 -3.25 -24.52
CA ASN A 169 -10.87 -2.88 -25.43
C ASN A 169 -12.27 -3.03 -24.82
N ALA A 170 -12.43 -3.90 -23.82
CA ALA A 170 -13.68 -4.02 -23.08
C ALA A 170 -13.85 -2.89 -22.05
N ALA A 171 -12.75 -2.44 -21.44
CA ALA A 171 -12.76 -1.41 -20.41
C ALA A 171 -12.74 0.02 -20.99
N LEU A 172 -12.01 0.25 -22.07
CA LEU A 172 -11.69 1.56 -22.62
C LEU A 172 -12.22 1.71 -24.05
N ASN A 173 -13.00 2.77 -24.26
CA ASN A 173 -13.45 3.21 -25.58
C ASN A 173 -13.01 4.66 -25.84
N PRO A 174 -12.60 5.00 -27.08
CA PRO A 174 -12.29 6.39 -27.44
C PRO A 174 -13.46 7.35 -27.26
N ASP A 175 -14.69 6.86 -27.49
CA ASP A 175 -15.91 7.63 -27.26
C ASP A 175 -16.23 7.64 -25.76
N PRO A 176 -16.15 8.81 -25.08
CA PRO A 176 -16.38 8.89 -23.64
C PRO A 176 -17.80 8.50 -23.21
N SER A 177 -18.75 8.40 -24.15
CA SER A 177 -20.12 7.93 -23.88
C SER A 177 -20.27 6.41 -23.91
N LYS A 178 -19.31 5.70 -24.52
CA LYS A 178 -19.32 4.23 -24.70
C LYS A 178 -18.29 3.51 -23.83
N THR A 179 -17.38 4.25 -23.22
CA THR A 179 -16.32 3.67 -22.38
C THR A 179 -16.86 3.20 -21.04
N VAL A 180 -16.35 2.08 -20.53
CA VAL A 180 -16.62 1.65 -19.15
C VAL A 180 -15.77 2.46 -18.18
N LEU A 181 -14.50 2.66 -18.53
CA LEU A 181 -13.56 3.51 -17.82
C LEU A 181 -13.41 4.85 -18.52
N LYS A 182 -13.99 5.88 -17.92
CA LYS A 182 -13.83 7.25 -18.37
C LYS A 182 -12.66 7.90 -17.65
N VAL A 183 -11.63 8.24 -18.41
CA VAL A 183 -10.42 8.93 -17.91
C VAL A 183 -10.44 10.41 -18.27
N SER A 184 -11.10 10.81 -19.36
CA SER A 184 -11.37 12.22 -19.66
C SER A 184 -12.78 12.43 -20.23
N ASN A 185 -13.29 13.67 -20.12
CA ASN A 185 -14.46 14.11 -20.87
C ASN A 185 -14.09 14.56 -22.29
N ASP A 186 -12.83 14.87 -22.53
CA ASP A 186 -12.32 15.22 -23.84
C ASP A 186 -12.09 13.95 -24.68
N PRO A 187 -12.69 13.85 -25.89
CA PRO A 187 -12.54 12.66 -26.72
C PRO A 187 -11.10 12.37 -27.17
N ASP A 188 -10.28 13.40 -27.39
CA ASP A 188 -8.90 13.22 -27.86
C ASP A 188 -8.01 12.72 -26.72
N GLU A 189 -8.17 13.25 -25.51
CA GLU A 189 -7.48 12.74 -24.32
C GLU A 189 -7.91 11.31 -23.99
N GLN A 190 -9.22 11.01 -24.05
CA GLN A 190 -9.74 9.66 -23.84
C GLN A 190 -9.17 8.67 -24.87
N GLN A 191 -9.12 9.05 -26.15
CA GLN A 191 -8.49 8.27 -27.21
C GLN A 191 -7.00 8.05 -26.94
N GLY A 192 -6.28 9.08 -26.47
CA GLY A 192 -4.87 8.97 -26.09
C GLY A 192 -4.63 7.90 -25.02
N PHE A 193 -5.41 7.90 -23.94
CA PHE A 193 -5.33 6.86 -22.92
C PHE A 193 -5.66 5.45 -23.45
N CYS A 194 -6.65 5.34 -24.34
CA CYS A 194 -6.98 4.08 -24.99
C CYS A 194 -5.78 3.53 -25.77
N ASP A 195 -5.12 4.37 -26.55
CA ASP A 195 -4.02 3.96 -27.42
C ASP A 195 -2.76 3.65 -26.62
N ILE A 196 -2.47 4.40 -25.55
CA ILE A 196 -1.39 4.08 -24.61
C ILE A 196 -1.60 2.68 -24.01
N CYS A 197 -2.79 2.41 -23.45
CA CYS A 197 -3.06 1.11 -22.83
C CYS A 197 -3.00 -0.03 -23.85
N ARG A 198 -3.55 0.15 -25.05
CA ARG A 198 -3.46 -0.86 -26.12
C ARG A 198 -2.02 -1.07 -26.56
N GLY A 199 -1.28 0.02 -26.74
CA GLY A 199 0.12 0.02 -27.13
C GLY A 199 0.98 -0.74 -26.13
N ILE A 200 0.79 -0.50 -24.82
CA ILE A 200 1.48 -1.24 -23.76
C ILE A 200 1.24 -2.75 -23.88
N MET A 201 -0.02 -3.15 -24.06
CA MET A 201 -0.36 -4.57 -24.17
C MET A 201 0.20 -5.22 -25.45
N LEU A 202 0.08 -4.55 -26.59
CA LEU A 202 0.47 -5.09 -27.88
C LEU A 202 2.00 -5.10 -28.07
N ALA A 203 2.69 -4.04 -27.64
CA ALA A 203 4.11 -3.85 -27.89
C ALA A 203 5.02 -4.47 -26.82
N PHE A 204 4.56 -4.54 -25.56
CA PHE A 204 5.39 -5.01 -24.45
C PHE A 204 4.86 -6.31 -23.85
N ARG A 205 3.61 -6.32 -23.34
CA ARG A 205 3.03 -7.49 -22.67
C ARG A 205 3.00 -8.72 -23.57
N ASN A 206 2.42 -8.61 -24.75
CA ASN A 206 2.21 -9.76 -25.63
C ASN A 206 3.53 -10.45 -26.02
N PRO A 207 4.57 -9.73 -26.47
CA PRO A 207 5.86 -10.35 -26.75
C PRO A 207 6.47 -11.08 -25.54
N THR A 208 6.49 -10.46 -24.36
CA THR A 208 7.14 -11.04 -23.16
C THR A 208 6.32 -12.16 -22.50
N HIS A 209 5.02 -12.24 -22.77
CA HIS A 209 4.16 -13.36 -22.35
C HIS A 209 4.18 -14.55 -23.33
N HIS A 210 4.47 -14.32 -24.60
CA HIS A 210 4.51 -15.39 -25.62
C HIS A 210 5.92 -15.92 -25.87
N HIS A 211 6.96 -15.11 -25.61
CA HIS A 211 8.35 -15.44 -25.88
C HIS A 211 9.25 -15.00 -24.72
N LEU A 212 10.17 -15.87 -24.33
CA LEU A 212 11.26 -15.51 -23.42
C LEU A 212 12.32 -14.71 -24.20
N THR A 213 12.86 -13.65 -23.59
CA THR A 213 13.88 -12.81 -24.22
C THR A 213 14.85 -12.24 -23.21
N ASP A 214 16.14 -12.47 -23.42
CA ASP A 214 17.23 -11.86 -22.63
C ASP A 214 17.74 -10.55 -23.26
N LYS A 215 17.06 -10.04 -24.30
CA LYS A 215 17.47 -8.82 -25.01
C LYS A 215 17.07 -7.53 -24.31
N ILE A 216 16.14 -7.62 -23.37
CA ILE A 216 15.60 -6.46 -22.64
C ILE A 216 16.60 -6.10 -21.55
N THR A 217 17.08 -4.86 -21.55
CA THR A 217 17.97 -4.40 -20.48
C THR A 217 17.17 -4.01 -19.23
N ARG A 218 17.87 -3.90 -18.10
CA ARG A 218 17.30 -3.40 -16.85
C ARG A 218 16.66 -2.03 -17.01
N GLU A 219 17.32 -1.12 -17.73
CA GLU A 219 16.88 0.25 -17.95
C GLU A 219 15.62 0.30 -18.83
N GLU A 220 15.53 -0.57 -19.84
CA GLU A 220 14.35 -0.68 -20.69
C GLU A 220 13.14 -1.19 -19.91
N ALA A 221 13.33 -2.26 -19.13
CA ALA A 221 12.31 -2.79 -18.24
C ALA A 221 11.85 -1.76 -17.21
N PHE A 222 12.79 -1.03 -16.61
CA PHE A 222 12.49 0.05 -15.67
C PHE A 222 11.65 1.16 -16.33
N LYS A 223 12.01 1.62 -17.53
CA LYS A 223 11.24 2.65 -18.24
C LYS A 223 9.79 2.25 -18.46
N VAL A 224 9.54 0.98 -18.81
CA VAL A 224 8.16 0.46 -18.97
C VAL A 224 7.43 0.43 -17.63
N CYS A 225 8.08 -0.08 -16.58
CA CYS A 225 7.49 -0.15 -15.24
C CYS A 225 7.15 1.25 -14.70
N ALA A 226 8.09 2.19 -14.76
CA ALA A 226 7.90 3.57 -14.34
C ALA A 226 6.85 4.29 -15.20
N PHE A 227 6.76 4.00 -16.50
CA PHE A 227 5.68 4.57 -17.31
C PHE A 227 4.30 4.06 -16.88
N ILE A 228 4.17 2.77 -16.56
CA ILE A 228 2.93 2.20 -16.02
C ILE A 228 2.58 2.81 -14.65
N ASP A 229 3.58 3.17 -13.84
CA ASP A 229 3.38 3.89 -12.57
C ASP A 229 2.72 5.26 -12.75
N THR A 230 2.90 5.89 -13.92
CA THR A 230 2.28 7.19 -14.24
C THR A 230 0.83 7.12 -14.72
N LEU A 231 0.25 5.91 -14.86
CA LEU A 231 -1.11 5.66 -15.36
C LEU A 231 -2.12 5.34 -14.24
#